data_AF-A0A3M1AZD3-F1
#
_entry.id   AF-A0A3M1AZD3-F1
#
_cell.length_a   1.000
_cell.length_b   1.000
_cell.length_c   1.000
_cell.angle_alpha   90.00
_cell.angle_beta   90.00
_cell.angle_gamma   90.00
#
_symmetry.space_group_name_H-M   'P 1'
#
loop_
_entity.id
_entity.type
_entity.pdbx_description
1 polymer ?
#
loop_
_entity_poly.entity_id
_entity_poly.type
_entity_poly.pdbx_seq_one_letter_code
_entity_poly.pdbx_strand_id
1 'polypeptide(L)'
;MSLVLVLLALLGAPLFIVIGAFAFLFYPEEGIPISTMIIEGTRVLTNPVLLAIPFFTMAGYFMAESRTPQRIVQCAQAIFGWMPAGFAVVTLLACAFFTAFTGASGVTIVALGGLLYPILIK
;
A
#
# COMPACT_ATOMS: atom_id res chain seq x y z
N MET A 1 11.84 28.02 5.58
CA MET A 1 11.04 26.95 6.22
C MET A 1 10.95 25.69 5.34
N SER A 2 10.63 25.82 4.04
CA SER A 2 10.56 24.70 3.08
C SER A 2 11.84 23.86 2.98
N LEU A 3 13.02 24.49 2.96
CA LEU A 3 14.32 23.80 2.94
C LEU A 3 14.50 22.85 4.14
N VAL A 4 14.00 23.22 5.32
CA VAL A 4 14.09 22.39 6.53
C VAL A 4 13.22 21.14 6.40
N LEU A 5 12.01 21.28 5.83
CA LEU A 5 11.11 20.14 5.57
C LEU A 5 11.70 19.17 4.55
N VAL A 6 12.34 19.68 3.49
CA VAL A 6 13.04 18.86 2.50
C VAL A 6 14.21 18.12 3.14
N LEU A 7 14.97 18.78 4.02
CA LEU A 7 16.08 18.17 4.74
C LEU A 7 15.59 17.06 5.70
N LEU A 8 14.48 17.30 6.41
CA LEU A 8 13.80 16.28 7.23
C LEU A 8 13.33 15.07 6.40
N ALA A 9 12.78 15.29 5.20
CA ALA A 9 12.40 14.21 4.30
C ALA A 9 13.62 13.37 3.87
N LEU A 10 14.74 14.03 3.56
CA LEU A 10 15.99 13.36 3.19
C LEU A 10 16.64 12.60 4.36
N LEU A 11 16.46 13.08 5.59
CA LEU A 11 16.87 12.40 6.83
C LEU A 11 15.99 11.20 7.19
N GLY A 12 14.96 10.88 6.38
CA GLY A 12 14.10 9.72 6.57
C GLY A 12 12.86 9.98 7.42
N ALA A 13 12.46 11.23 7.62
CA ALA A 13 11.18 11.52 8.26
C ALA A 13 10.01 10.92 7.46
N PRO A 14 8.99 10.36 8.13
CA PRO A 14 7.81 9.85 7.45
C PRO A 14 7.15 10.91 6.56
N LEU A 15 6.88 10.57 5.30
CA LEU A 15 6.34 11.50 4.31
C LEU A 15 5.05 12.21 4.77
N PHE A 16 4.18 11.51 5.50
CA PHE A 16 2.93 12.11 5.99
C PHE A 16 3.18 13.28 6.96
N ILE A 17 4.27 13.23 7.75
CA ILE A 17 4.67 14.33 8.65
C ILE A 17 5.15 15.51 7.83
N VAL A 18 5.98 15.26 6.82
CA VAL A 18 6.53 16.30 5.94
C VAL A 18 5.40 17.02 5.20
N ILE A 19 4.47 16.26 4.62
CA ILE A 19 3.31 16.81 3.89
C ILE A 19 2.39 17.58 4.83
N GLY A 20 2.09 17.03 6.01
CA GLY A 20 1.24 17.69 7.02
C GLY A 20 1.86 18.97 7.57
N ALA A 21 3.16 18.97 7.84
CA ALA A 21 3.90 20.15 8.30
C ALA A 21 3.96 21.22 7.19
N PHE A 22 4.13 20.81 5.93
CA PHE A 22 4.04 21.73 4.79
C PHE A 22 2.65 22.38 4.74
N ALA A 23 1.58 21.59 4.80
CA ALA A 23 0.22 22.12 4.83
C ALA A 23 0.02 23.12 5.98
N PHE A 24 0.42 22.77 7.21
CA PHE A 24 0.31 23.65 8.38
C PHE A 24 1.06 24.98 8.25
N LEU A 25 2.26 24.95 7.66
CA LEU A 25 3.14 26.12 7.56
C LEU A 25 2.73 27.09 6.46
N PHE A 26 2.20 26.58 5.35
CA PHE A 26 1.87 27.39 4.16
C PHE A 26 0.37 27.76 4.06
N TYR A 27 -0.53 27.03 4.72
CA TYR A 27 -1.98 27.36 4.76
C TYR A 27 -2.29 28.82 5.16
N PRO A 28 -1.64 29.39 6.19
CA PRO A 28 -1.91 30.76 6.62
C PRO A 28 -1.45 31.81 5.60
N GLU A 29 -0.41 31.51 4.81
CA GLU A 29 0.12 32.46 3.81
C GLU A 29 -0.87 32.71 2.66
N GLU A 30 -1.77 31.76 2.39
CA GLU A 30 -2.86 31.90 1.42
C GLU A 30 -4.09 32.64 1.97
N GLY A 31 -4.04 33.14 3.20
CA GLY A 31 -5.16 33.85 3.84
C GLY A 31 -6.30 32.93 4.29
N ILE A 32 -6.06 31.62 4.31
CA ILE A 32 -7.06 30.62 4.74
C ILE A 32 -6.97 30.47 6.27
N PRO A 33 -8.11 30.58 7.00
CA PRO A 33 -8.12 30.38 8.45
C PRO A 33 -7.65 28.98 8.85
N ILE A 34 -6.89 28.89 9.94
CA ILE A 34 -6.46 27.60 10.53
C ILE A 34 -7.64 26.67 10.84
N SER A 35 -8.81 27.24 11.15
CA SER A 35 -10.04 26.49 11.42
C SER A 35 -10.50 25.66 10.23
N THR A 36 -10.29 26.14 9.00
CA THR A 36 -10.59 25.39 7.77
C THR A 36 -9.75 24.12 7.69
N MET A 37 -8.52 24.14 8.19
CA MET A 37 -7.65 22.98 8.22
C MET A 37 -8.17 21.88 9.17
N ILE A 38 -8.75 22.28 10.30
CA ILE A 38 -9.41 21.35 11.25
C ILE A 38 -10.69 20.77 10.63
N ILE A 39 -11.45 21.58 9.90
CA ILE A 39 -12.67 21.13 9.21
C ILE A 39 -12.34 20.11 8.12
N GLU A 40 -11.36 20.40 7.25
CA GLU A 40 -10.94 19.46 6.21
C GLU A 40 -10.29 18.20 6.81
N GLY A 41 -9.50 18.34 7.87
CA GLY A 41 -8.94 17.20 8.61
C GLY A 41 -10.03 16.28 9.17
N THR A 42 -11.05 16.84 9.82
CA THR A 42 -12.18 16.05 10.34
C THR A 42 -13.01 15.43 9.22
N ARG A 43 -13.25 16.15 8.12
CA ARG A 43 -13.93 15.63 6.93
C ARG A 43 -13.24 14.40 6.36
N VAL A 44 -11.91 14.42 6.24
CA VAL A 44 -11.11 13.27 5.79
C VAL A 44 -11.26 12.11 6.77
N LEU A 45 -11.14 12.34 8.08
CA LEU A 45 -11.26 11.30 9.11
C LEU A 45 -12.64 10.64 9.16
N THR A 46 -13.70 11.40 8.87
CA THR A 46 -15.09 10.88 8.81
C THR A 46 -15.46 10.27 7.46
N ASN A 47 -14.53 10.24 6.50
CA ASN A 47 -14.82 9.72 5.16
C ASN A 47 -15.09 8.20 5.25
N PRO A 48 -16.29 7.73 4.86
CA PRO A 48 -16.64 6.31 4.94
C PRO A 48 -15.74 5.43 4.07
N VAL A 49 -15.07 5.99 3.05
CA VAL A 49 -14.09 5.28 2.21
C VAL A 49 -12.89 4.80 3.02
N LEU A 50 -12.52 5.47 4.13
CA LEU A 50 -11.42 5.02 4.98
C LEU A 50 -11.72 3.68 5.67
N LEU A 51 -12.99 3.30 5.83
CA LEU A 51 -13.38 1.96 6.32
C LEU A 51 -12.96 0.85 5.36
N ALA A 52 -12.72 1.16 4.08
CA ALA A 52 -12.20 0.19 3.13
C ALA A 52 -10.81 -0.33 3.53
N ILE A 53 -9.98 0.49 4.19
CA ILE A 53 -8.62 0.11 4.62
C ILE A 53 -8.66 -1.11 5.58
N PRO A 54 -9.37 -1.08 6.72
CA PRO A 54 -9.46 -2.24 7.60
C PRO A 54 -10.20 -3.41 6.95
N PHE A 55 -11.23 -3.18 6.13
CA PHE A 55 -11.96 -4.27 5.46
C PHE A 55 -11.10 -4.99 4.41
N PHE A 56 -10.33 -4.28 3.59
CA PHE A 56 -9.38 -4.89 2.66
C PHE A 56 -8.23 -5.59 3.38
N THR A 57 -7.78 -5.03 4.51
CA THR A 57 -6.78 -5.69 5.38
C THR A 57 -7.32 -7.01 5.93
N MET A 58 -8.54 -7.02 6.48
CA MET A 58 -9.21 -8.21 7.00
C MET A 58 -9.43 -9.26 5.92
N ALA A 59 -9.92 -8.86 4.73
CA ALA A 59 -10.07 -9.76 3.59
C ALA A 59 -8.71 -10.36 3.17
N GLY A 60 -7.65 -9.55 3.16
CA GLY A 60 -6.29 -10.01 2.88
C GLY A 60 -5.79 -11.05 3.87
N TYR A 61 -6.02 -10.86 5.17
CA TYR A 61 -5.68 -11.85 6.19
C TYR A 61 -6.49 -13.15 6.05
N PHE A 62 -7.80 -13.07 5.77
CA PHE A 62 -8.62 -14.27 5.52
C PHE A 62 -8.17 -15.04 4.29
N MET A 63 -7.80 -14.35 3.21
CA MET A 63 -7.22 -14.99 2.03
C MET A 63 -5.88 -15.66 2.35
N ALA A 64 -5.01 -14.98 3.11
CA ALA A 64 -3.72 -15.53 3.52
C ALA A 64 -3.88 -16.81 4.36
N GLU A 65 -4.76 -16.79 5.36
CA GLU A 65 -4.99 -17.93 6.26
C GLU A 65 -5.67 -19.12 5.55
N SER A 66 -6.58 -18.85 4.62
CA SER A 66 -7.25 -19.89 3.82
C SER A 66 -6.38 -20.56 2.75
N ARG A 67 -5.10 -20.21 2.69
CA ARG A 67 -4.13 -20.64 1.66
C ARG A 67 -4.55 -20.26 0.23
N THR A 68 -5.29 -19.17 0.08
CA THR A 68 -5.70 -18.63 -1.23
C THR A 68 -4.49 -18.19 -2.09
N PRO A 69 -3.47 -17.48 -1.55
CA PRO A 69 -2.27 -17.11 -2.32
C PRO A 69 -1.59 -18.31 -3.01
N GLN A 70 -1.48 -19.44 -2.32
CA GLN A 70 -0.87 -20.68 -2.81
C GLN A 70 -1.63 -21.21 -4.03
N ARG A 71 -2.96 -21.23 -3.96
CA ARG A 71 -3.82 -21.70 -5.05
C ARG A 71 -3.72 -20.78 -6.28
N ILE A 72 -3.65 -19.48 -6.06
CA ILE A 72 -3.48 -18.49 -7.14
C ILE A 72 -2.14 -18.68 -7.83
N VAL A 73 -1.06 -18.83 -7.07
CA VAL A 73 0.29 -19.08 -7.63
C VAL A 73 0.31 -20.39 -8.42
N GLN A 74 -0.29 -21.47 -7.90
CA GLN A 74 -0.38 -22.74 -8.61
C GLN A 74 -1.19 -22.64 -9.91
N CYS A 75 -2.31 -21.91 -9.90
CA CYS A 75 -3.12 -21.66 -11.08
C CYS A 75 -2.34 -20.87 -12.14
N ALA A 76 -1.68 -19.77 -11.74
CA ALA A 76 -0.85 -18.99 -12.63
C ALA A 76 0.33 -19.81 -13.17
N GLN A 77 0.97 -20.65 -12.34
CA GLN A 77 2.04 -21.55 -12.77
C GLN A 77 1.55 -22.58 -13.79
N ALA A 78 0.35 -23.12 -13.63
CA ALA A 78 -0.23 -24.07 -14.59
C ALA A 78 -0.50 -23.42 -15.96
N ILE A 79 -0.83 -22.14 -16.00
CA ILE A 79 -1.16 -21.40 -17.24
C ILE A 79 0.11 -20.83 -17.91
N PHE A 80 1.02 -20.26 -17.12
CA PHE A 80 2.15 -19.47 -17.64
C PHE A 80 3.53 -20.08 -17.35
N GLY A 81 3.61 -21.20 -16.63
CA GLY A 81 4.87 -21.83 -16.23
C GLY A 81 5.71 -22.37 -17.39
N TRP A 82 5.11 -22.60 -18.56
CA TRP A 82 5.79 -23.02 -19.79
C TRP A 82 6.61 -21.91 -20.48
N MET A 83 6.39 -20.64 -20.14
CA MET A 83 7.05 -19.52 -20.82
C MET A 83 8.49 -19.33 -20.29
N PRO A 84 9.43 -18.88 -21.14
CA PRO A 84 10.72 -18.41 -20.65
C PRO A 84 10.49 -17.23 -19.69
N ALA A 85 11.16 -17.24 -18.53
CA ALA A 85 10.87 -16.38 -17.38
C ALA A 85 9.48 -16.58 -16.73
N GLY A 86 8.87 -17.76 -16.88
CA GLY A 86 7.54 -18.09 -16.36
C GLY A 86 7.34 -17.78 -14.88
N PHE A 87 8.34 -18.04 -14.02
CA PHE A 87 8.25 -17.70 -12.58
C PHE A 87 8.09 -16.20 -12.32
N ALA A 88 8.72 -15.32 -13.12
CA ALA A 88 8.56 -13.88 -12.99
C ALA A 88 7.15 -13.44 -13.39
N VAL A 89 6.61 -13.99 -14.48
CA VAL A 89 5.24 -13.71 -14.95
C VAL A 89 4.20 -14.21 -13.93
N VAL A 90 4.38 -15.42 -13.41
CA VAL A 90 3.51 -16.03 -12.39
C VAL A 90 3.50 -15.18 -11.12
N THR A 91 4.68 -14.74 -10.67
CA THR A 91 4.83 -13.86 -9.51
C THR A 91 4.11 -12.53 -9.73
N LEU A 92 4.32 -11.90 -10.88
CA LEU A 92 3.69 -10.63 -11.22
C LEU A 92 2.16 -10.76 -11.25
N LEU A 93 1.63 -11.80 -11.88
CA LEU A 93 0.19 -12.06 -11.93
C LEU A 93 -0.41 -12.36 -10.56
N ALA A 94 0.25 -13.20 -9.76
CA ALA A 94 -0.19 -13.51 -8.40
C ALA A 94 -0.19 -12.25 -7.52
N CYS A 95 0.87 -11.45 -7.57
CA CYS A 95 0.97 -10.18 -6.87
C CYS A 95 -0.08 -9.18 -7.33
N ALA A 96 -0.28 -9.01 -8.64
CA ALA A 96 -1.25 -8.07 -9.19
C ALA A 96 -2.69 -8.44 -8.78
N PHE A 97 -3.04 -9.72 -8.90
CA PHE A 97 -4.35 -10.21 -8.49
C PHE A 97 -4.57 -9.98 -6.98
N PHE A 98 -3.61 -10.37 -6.14
CA PHE A 98 -3.75 -10.22 -4.69
C PHE A 98 -3.75 -8.74 -4.25
N THR A 99 -2.99 -7.90 -4.93
CA THR A 99 -2.96 -6.44 -4.72
C THR A 99 -4.31 -5.80 -5.02
N ALA A 100 -5.03 -6.28 -6.03
CA ALA A 100 -6.35 -5.75 -6.38
C ALA A 100 -7.39 -5.96 -5.27
N PHE A 101 -7.29 -7.06 -4.51
CA PHE A 101 -8.21 -7.36 -3.39
C PHE A 101 -7.76 -6.80 -2.05
N THR A 102 -6.45 -6.65 -1.84
CA THR A 102 -5.88 -6.18 -0.56
C THR A 102 -5.51 -4.70 -0.57
N GLY A 103 -5.62 -4.03 -1.73
CA GLY A 103 -5.34 -2.62 -1.93
C GLY A 103 -3.89 -2.27 -1.62
N ALA A 104 -2.94 -2.54 -2.53
CA ALA A 104 -1.52 -2.13 -2.46
C ALA A 104 -0.93 -2.12 -1.04
N SER A 105 -1.20 -3.16 -0.26
CA SER A 105 -0.94 -3.19 1.17
C SER A 105 0.17 -4.17 1.52
N GLY A 106 0.85 -3.92 2.64
CA GLY A 106 1.84 -4.83 3.22
C GLY A 106 1.31 -6.24 3.46
N VAL A 107 -0.02 -6.41 3.51
CA VAL A 107 -0.68 -7.73 3.60
C VAL A 107 -0.29 -8.64 2.43
N THR A 108 -0.07 -8.10 1.23
CA THR A 108 0.40 -8.90 0.08
C THR A 108 1.79 -9.49 0.36
N ILE A 109 2.68 -8.71 0.98
CA ILE A 109 4.03 -9.17 1.35
C ILE A 109 3.95 -10.27 2.42
N VAL A 110 3.08 -10.09 3.43
CA VAL A 110 2.89 -11.10 4.48
C VAL A 110 2.31 -12.40 3.91
N ALA A 111 1.36 -12.30 2.98
CA ALA A 111 0.67 -13.46 2.41
C ALA A 111 1.48 -14.21 1.35
N LEU A 112 2.18 -13.49 0.46
CA LEU A 112 2.89 -14.07 -0.69
C LEU A 112 4.41 -14.08 -0.52
N GLY A 113 5.00 -13.21 0.30
CA GLY A 113 6.44 -13.03 0.38
C GLY A 113 7.18 -14.32 0.74
N GLY A 114 6.71 -15.07 1.74
CA GLY A 114 7.28 -16.35 2.13
C GLY A 114 7.15 -17.44 1.04
N LEU A 115 6.18 -17.33 0.14
CA LEU A 115 6.00 -18.26 -0.97
C LEU A 115 6.86 -17.90 -2.18
N LEU A 116 6.86 -16.62 -2.56
CA LEU A 116 7.48 -16.16 -3.80
C LEU A 116 8.99 -15.98 -3.66
N TYR A 117 9.47 -15.53 -2.50
CA TYR A 117 10.90 -15.33 -2.27
C TYR A 117 11.76 -16.56 -2.58
N PRO A 118 11.50 -17.76 -2.04
CA PRO A 118 12.31 -18.95 -2.34
C PRO A 118 12.20 -19.42 -3.80
N ILE A 119 11.11 -19.09 -4.50
CA ILE A 119 10.88 -19.44 -5.91
C ILE A 119 11.70 -18.52 -6.83
N LEU A 120 11.88 -17.26 -6.45
CA LEU A 120 12.56 -16.25 -7.27
C LEU A 120 14.09 -16.25 -7.12
N ILE A 121 14.61 -16.73 -5.99
CA ILE A 121 16.05 -16.79 -5.73
C ILE A 121 16.73 -18.08 -6.24
N LYS A 122 15.95 -19.06 -6.69
CA LYS A 122 16.42 -20.34 -7.21
C LYS A 122 16.21 -20.39 -8.72
#